data_AF-A0A932LY37-F1
#
_entry.id   AF-A0A932LY37-F1
#
_cell.length_a   1.000
_cell.length_b   1.000
_cell.length_c   1.000
_cell.angle_alpha   90.00
_cell.angle_beta   90.00
_cell.angle_gamma   90.00
#
_symmetry.space_group_name_H-M   'P 1'
#
loop_
_entity.id
_entity.type
_entity.pdbx_description
1 polymer ?
#
loop_
_entity_poly.entity_id
_entity_poly.type
_entity_poly.pdbx_seq_one_letter_code
_entity_poly.pdbx_strand_id
1 'polypeptide(L)'
;MRFLVRGGLVNEQRRYLLSVGLAFIFLVSLVAFGQTDNSTATTPLGDIVKKNKQAGTPKAKVVVNDDNLTSHRGPIPAISLEGVDNSDEIVHAIQEFKKTHTPAETEETMRLWYDEFDTMMADVLDDNNRLVKRKEDRALNEATGSYYGTDGDYERAMRRRNSAIAEDRSDFRRERKNGMMMARIQQTFMKVRNAMQSIGLRYEWFKIRNGNGNGSF
;
A
#
# COMPACT_ATOMS: atom_id res chain seq x y z
N MET A 1 -68.02 -0.81 -5.57
CA MET A 1 -67.79 -1.52 -6.84
C MET A 1 -66.40 -2.15 -6.79
N ARG A 2 -66.33 -3.47 -6.99
CA ARG A 2 -65.12 -4.28 -7.06
C ARG A 2 -64.44 -4.07 -8.42
N PHE A 3 -63.12 -4.02 -8.47
CA PHE A 3 -62.31 -4.74 -9.47
C PHE A 3 -60.89 -4.98 -8.94
N LEU A 4 -60.61 -6.26 -8.65
CA LEU A 4 -59.30 -6.89 -8.59
C LEU A 4 -58.79 -7.09 -10.02
N VAL A 5 -57.52 -6.79 -10.29
CA VAL A 5 -56.75 -7.54 -11.30
C VAL A 5 -55.34 -7.80 -10.77
N ARG A 6 -55.00 -9.08 -10.86
CA ARG A 6 -53.85 -9.82 -10.38
C ARG A 6 -53.03 -10.20 -11.61
N GLY A 7 -51.69 -10.25 -11.53
CA GLY A 7 -50.89 -11.02 -12.49
C GLY A 7 -49.54 -10.40 -12.81
N GLY A 8 -48.45 -11.13 -12.55
CA GLY A 8 -47.12 -10.76 -13.03
C GLY A 8 -45.91 -11.24 -12.24
N LEU A 9 -46.05 -12.13 -11.26
CA LEU A 9 -44.92 -12.91 -10.74
C LEU A 9 -44.80 -14.17 -11.59
N VAL A 10 -43.70 -14.31 -12.34
CA VAL A 10 -43.00 -15.54 -12.79
C VAL A 10 -42.24 -15.19 -14.07
N ASN A 11 -40.94 -14.91 -13.94
CA ASN A 11 -39.85 -14.99 -14.96
C ASN A 11 -38.69 -14.12 -14.42
N GLU A 12 -37.72 -14.66 -13.70
CA GLU A 12 -36.41 -14.94 -14.31
C GLU A 12 -35.55 -15.92 -13.44
N GLN A 13 -36.16 -16.94 -12.84
CA GLN A 13 -35.43 -18.11 -12.27
C GLN A 13 -34.86 -19.06 -13.35
N ARG A 14 -34.44 -18.53 -14.51
CA ARG A 14 -33.96 -19.30 -15.67
C ARG A 14 -32.62 -18.78 -16.22
N ARG A 15 -31.68 -18.43 -15.32
CA ARG A 15 -30.29 -18.11 -15.71
C ARG A 15 -29.21 -18.92 -14.98
N TYR A 16 -29.62 -19.85 -14.11
CA TYR A 16 -28.73 -20.84 -13.51
C TYR A 16 -29.07 -22.19 -14.10
N LEU A 17 -28.32 -22.61 -15.12
CA LEU A 17 -28.15 -23.98 -15.62
C LEU A 17 -27.57 -23.85 -17.03
N LEU A 18 -26.23 -23.86 -17.16
CA LEU A 18 -25.45 -24.31 -18.33
C LEU A 18 -24.00 -23.81 -18.20
N SER A 19 -23.17 -24.50 -17.40
CA SER A 19 -21.73 -24.70 -17.68
C SER A 19 -21.07 -25.47 -16.53
N VAL A 20 -21.32 -26.79 -16.49
CA VAL A 20 -20.49 -27.75 -15.75
C VAL A 20 -19.83 -28.63 -16.80
N GLY A 21 -18.51 -28.78 -16.70
CA GLY A 21 -17.80 -29.90 -17.31
C GLY A 21 -16.71 -29.52 -18.30
N LEU A 22 -15.49 -29.29 -17.80
CA LEU A 22 -14.33 -29.91 -18.44
C LEU A 22 -13.28 -30.23 -17.40
N ALA A 23 -13.04 -31.53 -17.29
CA ALA A 23 -12.27 -32.20 -16.27
C ALA A 23 -10.79 -32.29 -16.65
N PHE A 24 -9.96 -32.34 -15.60
CA PHE A 24 -8.83 -33.28 -15.44
C PHE A 24 -7.73 -33.36 -16.52
N ILE A 25 -6.50 -33.05 -16.09
CA ILE A 25 -5.29 -33.91 -16.13
C ILE A 25 -4.06 -32.98 -16.17
N PHE A 26 -3.23 -33.00 -15.13
CA PHE A 26 -1.79 -33.22 -15.29
C PHE A 26 -1.18 -33.72 -13.99
N LEU A 27 -0.70 -34.97 -14.07
CA LEU A 27 -0.01 -35.75 -13.05
C LEU A 27 1.45 -35.29 -12.91
N VAL A 28 1.92 -35.28 -11.65
CA VAL A 28 3.17 -35.90 -11.14
C VAL A 28 4.45 -35.79 -11.97
N SER A 29 5.48 -35.17 -11.37
CA SER A 29 6.88 -35.58 -11.53
C SER A 29 7.63 -35.48 -10.19
N LEU A 30 7.84 -36.63 -9.55
CA LEU A 30 8.88 -36.86 -8.54
C LEU A 30 10.26 -36.77 -9.20
N VAL A 31 11.23 -36.09 -8.56
CA VAL A 31 12.62 -36.56 -8.54
C VAL A 31 13.20 -36.30 -7.14
N ALA A 32 13.39 -37.39 -6.40
CA ALA A 32 14.28 -37.44 -5.26
C ALA A 32 15.62 -38.02 -5.75
N PHE A 33 16.73 -37.36 -5.42
CA PHE A 33 18.06 -37.96 -5.42
C PHE A 33 18.76 -37.57 -4.13
N GLY A 34 18.87 -38.54 -3.23
CA GLY A 34 19.81 -38.49 -2.12
C GLY A 34 21.11 -39.16 -2.53
N GLN A 35 22.24 -38.54 -2.16
CA GLN A 35 23.49 -39.26 -1.91
C GLN A 35 24.10 -38.75 -0.62
N THR A 36 24.22 -39.69 0.31
CA THR A 36 24.92 -39.59 1.58
C THR A 36 26.31 -40.16 1.33
N ASP A 37 27.37 -39.43 1.66
CA ASP A 37 28.69 -40.05 1.89
C ASP A 37 29.30 -39.44 3.15
N ASN A 38 29.31 -40.28 4.18
CA ASN A 38 30.08 -40.11 5.40
C ASN A 38 31.51 -40.62 5.13
N SER A 39 32.52 -39.79 5.36
CA SER A 39 33.88 -40.26 5.57
C SER A 39 34.57 -39.34 6.58
N THR A 40 34.62 -39.82 7.81
CA THR A 40 35.48 -39.32 8.89
C THR A 40 36.94 -39.67 8.59
N ALA A 41 37.81 -38.67 8.52
CA ALA A 41 39.24 -38.85 8.82
C ALA A 41 39.86 -37.53 9.31
N THR A 42 40.62 -37.69 10.39
CA THR A 42 41.24 -36.72 11.28
C THR A 42 42.35 -35.85 10.65
N THR A 43 42.41 -34.65 11.21
CA THR A 43 43.23 -33.43 10.99
C THR A 43 44.76 -33.60 10.88
N PRO A 44 45.44 -32.69 10.14
CA PRO A 44 46.48 -31.87 10.78
C PRO A 44 46.35 -30.35 10.51
N LEU A 45 46.56 -29.55 11.56
CA LEU A 45 46.33 -28.10 11.68
C LEU A 45 47.31 -27.20 10.87
N GLY A 46 48.14 -27.77 9.99
CA GLY A 46 49.25 -27.07 9.33
C GLY A 46 48.92 -26.34 8.02
N ASP A 47 47.76 -26.61 7.41
CA ASP A 47 47.44 -26.14 6.04
C ASP A 47 46.41 -25.00 5.95
N ILE A 48 46.01 -24.42 7.08
CA ILE A 48 44.91 -23.42 7.13
C ILE A 48 45.34 -22.03 6.61
N VAL A 49 46.64 -21.76 6.38
CA VAL A 49 47.09 -20.40 6.01
C VAL A 49 47.26 -20.18 4.51
N LYS A 50 47.31 -21.21 3.66
CA LYS A 50 47.59 -21.04 2.22
C LYS A 50 46.42 -21.26 1.26
N LYS A 51 45.24 -21.70 1.72
CA LYS A 51 44.06 -21.92 0.86
C LYS A 51 42.97 -20.84 0.90
N ASN A 52 43.14 -19.75 1.66
CA ASN A 52 42.17 -18.65 1.69
C ASN A 52 42.26 -17.64 0.53
N LYS A 53 43.05 -17.94 -0.53
CA LYS A 53 43.21 -17.03 -1.67
C LYS A 53 42.52 -17.49 -2.97
N GLN A 54 41.87 -18.65 -3.00
CA GLN A 54 41.26 -19.20 -4.23
C GLN A 54 39.90 -19.90 -4.01
N ALA A 55 39.04 -19.33 -3.18
CA ALA A 55 37.61 -19.67 -3.17
C ALA A 55 36.79 -18.39 -3.03
N GLY A 56 37.00 -17.45 -3.97
CA GLY A 56 36.09 -16.34 -4.19
C GLY A 56 34.87 -16.88 -4.92
N THR A 57 33.92 -17.47 -4.19
CA THR A 57 32.54 -17.55 -4.66
C THR A 57 32.13 -16.12 -5.00
N PRO A 58 31.61 -15.82 -6.21
CA PRO A 58 31.03 -14.51 -6.47
C PRO A 58 29.83 -14.39 -5.55
N LYS A 59 30.02 -13.77 -4.37
CA LYS A 59 28.90 -13.29 -3.57
C LYS A 59 28.16 -12.35 -4.49
N ALA A 60 26.97 -12.77 -4.92
CA ALA A 60 26.08 -11.94 -5.71
C ALA A 60 26.05 -10.58 -5.02
N LYS A 61 26.50 -9.55 -5.74
CA LYS A 61 26.43 -8.17 -5.28
C LYS A 61 24.94 -7.90 -5.07
N VAL A 62 24.48 -7.97 -3.83
CA VAL A 62 23.14 -7.53 -3.46
C VAL A 62 23.14 -6.04 -3.75
N VAL A 63 22.63 -5.68 -4.92
CA VAL A 63 22.30 -4.30 -5.23
C VAL A 63 21.12 -3.99 -4.33
N VAL A 64 21.40 -3.29 -3.23
CA VAL A 64 20.38 -2.67 -2.41
C VAL A 64 19.81 -1.54 -3.27
N ASN A 65 18.72 -1.82 -3.98
CA ASN A 65 17.83 -0.80 -4.51
C ASN A 65 16.93 -0.29 -3.36
N ASP A 66 16.43 0.94 -3.47
CA ASP A 66 15.49 1.54 -2.51
C ASP A 66 14.27 0.64 -2.21
N ASP A 67 13.91 -0.24 -3.15
CA ASP A 67 12.84 -1.22 -2.96
C ASP A 67 13.14 -2.27 -1.86
N ASN A 68 14.42 -2.61 -1.62
CA ASN A 68 14.83 -3.60 -0.61
C ASN A 68 14.93 -3.03 0.82
N LEU A 69 14.93 -1.70 0.97
CA LEU A 69 14.91 -1.03 2.27
C LEU A 69 13.53 -1.14 2.97
N THR A 70 12.48 -1.55 2.26
CA THR A 70 11.12 -1.73 2.81
C THR A 70 10.84 -3.15 3.34
N SER A 71 11.86 -4.02 3.41
CA SER A 71 11.69 -5.45 3.74
C SER A 71 11.61 -5.78 5.24
N HIS A 72 11.71 -4.79 6.14
CA HIS A 72 11.33 -4.96 7.54
C HIS A 72 9.81 -4.83 7.68
N ARG A 73 9.05 -5.64 6.93
CA ARG A 73 7.61 -5.72 7.11
C ARG A 73 7.38 -6.60 8.34
N GLY A 74 6.81 -5.99 9.37
CA GLY A 74 6.33 -6.70 10.53
C GLY A 74 5.33 -7.82 10.13
N PRO A 75 4.84 -8.58 11.11
CA PRO A 75 3.91 -9.69 10.87
C PRO A 75 2.59 -9.27 10.19
N ILE A 76 2.28 -7.97 10.18
CA ILE A 76 1.13 -7.38 9.50
C ILE A 76 1.58 -6.83 8.13
N PRO A 77 0.96 -7.24 7.02
CA PRO A 77 1.27 -6.71 5.69
C PRO A 77 1.07 -5.19 5.59
N ALA A 78 1.90 -4.56 4.75
CA ALA A 78 1.74 -3.15 4.38
C ALA A 78 0.44 -2.92 3.58
N ILE A 79 -0.14 -1.73 3.69
CA ILE A 79 -1.31 -1.32 2.90
C ILE A 79 -0.94 -1.24 1.42
N SER A 80 -1.71 -1.91 0.57
CA SER A 80 -1.62 -1.80 -0.88
C SER A 80 -2.13 -0.43 -1.34
N LEU A 81 -1.22 0.52 -1.55
CA LEU A 81 -1.56 1.89 -1.94
C LEU A 81 -2.03 2.00 -3.40
N GLU A 82 -1.61 1.06 -4.25
CA GLU A 82 -1.95 1.00 -5.67
C GLU A 82 -2.49 -0.39 -6.04
N GLY A 83 -3.48 -0.45 -6.93
CA GLY A 83 -4.03 -1.72 -7.40
C GLY A 83 -5.08 -2.33 -6.46
N VAL A 84 -5.01 -3.66 -6.31
CA VAL A 84 -6.01 -4.45 -5.57
C VAL A 84 -5.90 -4.17 -4.08
N ASP A 85 -7.06 -4.04 -3.44
CA ASP A 85 -7.18 -3.84 -2.00
C ASP A 85 -6.76 -5.11 -1.25
N ASN A 86 -5.88 -4.98 -0.25
CA ASN A 86 -5.40 -6.09 0.57
C ASN A 86 -5.86 -6.00 2.04
N SER A 87 -6.94 -5.26 2.31
CA SER A 87 -7.41 -5.03 3.68
C SER A 87 -7.90 -6.31 4.38
N ASP A 88 -8.43 -7.28 3.64
CA ASP A 88 -8.80 -8.60 4.18
C ASP A 88 -7.58 -9.41 4.62
N GLU A 89 -6.48 -9.35 3.86
CA GLU A 89 -5.22 -10.03 4.20
C GLU A 89 -4.61 -9.44 5.47
N ILE A 90 -4.67 -8.11 5.61
CA ILE A 90 -4.22 -7.39 6.82
C ILE A 90 -5.03 -7.83 8.03
N VAL A 91 -6.36 -7.85 7.91
CA VAL A 91 -7.24 -8.32 8.99
C VAL A 91 -6.94 -9.77 9.39
N HIS A 92 -6.76 -10.65 8.40
CA HIS A 92 -6.41 -12.04 8.64
C HIS A 92 -5.06 -12.17 9.36
N ALA A 93 -4.04 -11.43 8.93
CA ALA A 93 -2.72 -11.43 9.58
C ALA A 93 -2.80 -10.98 11.05
N ILE A 94 -3.60 -9.95 11.35
CA ILE A 94 -3.83 -9.49 12.74
C ILE A 94 -4.50 -10.59 13.57
N GLN A 95 -5.50 -11.27 13.00
CA GLN A 95 -6.20 -12.37 13.68
C GLN A 95 -5.27 -13.55 13.96
N GLU A 96 -4.42 -13.93 13.01
CA GLU A 96 -3.43 -15.00 13.20
C GLU A 96 -2.37 -14.61 14.22
N PHE A 97 -1.86 -13.38 14.16
CA PHE A 97 -0.85 -12.90 15.11
C PHE A 97 -1.37 -12.94 16.55
N LYS A 98 -2.61 -12.50 16.77
CA LYS A 98 -3.27 -12.54 18.09
C LYS A 98 -3.39 -13.96 18.66
N LYS A 99 -3.52 -15.00 17.83
CA LYS A 99 -3.67 -16.39 18.31
C LYS A 99 -2.41 -16.91 18.99
N THR A 100 -1.25 -16.42 18.59
CA THR A 100 0.06 -16.93 19.01
C THR A 100 0.83 -15.98 19.91
N HIS A 101 0.39 -14.72 20.04
CA HIS A 101 1.07 -13.67 20.80
C HIS A 101 0.21 -13.14 21.94
N THR A 102 0.86 -12.53 22.92
CA THR A 102 0.18 -11.88 24.03
C THR A 102 -0.59 -10.63 23.55
N PRO A 103 -1.58 -10.16 24.33
CA PRO A 103 -2.27 -8.90 24.03
C PRO A 103 -1.32 -7.70 23.91
N ALA A 104 -0.25 -7.65 24.73
CA ALA A 104 0.72 -6.56 24.73
C ALA A 104 1.57 -6.55 23.44
N GLU A 105 2.09 -7.71 23.03
CA GLU A 105 2.85 -7.84 21.78
C GLU A 105 1.98 -7.55 20.55
N THR A 106 0.71 -7.97 20.59
CA THR A 106 -0.27 -7.66 19.54
C THR A 106 -0.51 -6.16 19.45
N GLU A 107 -0.70 -5.48 20.58
CA GLU A 107 -0.91 -4.03 20.61
C GLU A 107 0.33 -3.26 20.13
N GLU A 108 1.53 -3.65 20.55
CA GLU A 108 2.77 -3.02 20.12
C GLU A 108 2.96 -3.15 18.60
N THR A 109 2.74 -4.36 18.07
CA THR A 109 2.81 -4.63 16.63
C THR A 109 1.80 -3.79 15.86
N MET A 110 0.56 -3.71 16.37
CA MET A 110 -0.49 -2.88 15.77
C MET A 110 -0.15 -1.40 15.81
N ARG A 111 0.51 -0.92 16.87
CA ARG A 111 0.92 0.48 17.01
C ARG A 111 1.99 0.84 16.00
N LEU A 112 3.02 0.01 15.84
CA LEU A 112 4.07 0.21 14.84
C LEU A 112 3.50 0.27 13.41
N TRP A 113 2.62 -0.69 13.07
CA TRP A 113 1.94 -0.70 11.78
C TRP A 113 1.06 0.55 11.58
N TYR A 114 0.30 0.94 12.60
CA TYR A 114 -0.55 2.12 12.52
C TYR A 114 0.25 3.41 12.36
N ASP A 115 1.32 3.60 13.15
CA ASP A 115 2.13 4.82 13.16
C ASP A 115 2.81 5.05 11.81
N GLU A 116 3.23 3.98 11.12
CA GLU A 116 3.79 4.04 9.77
C GLU A 116 2.80 4.69 8.79
N PHE A 117 1.58 4.15 8.71
CA PHE A 117 0.57 4.63 7.75
C PHE A 117 -0.09 5.94 8.20
N ASP A 118 -0.18 6.21 9.50
CA ASP A 118 -0.62 7.52 10.00
C ASP A 118 0.38 8.62 9.67
N THR A 119 1.68 8.34 9.81
CA THR A 119 2.75 9.28 9.39
C THR A 119 2.70 9.54 7.89
N MET A 120 2.56 8.48 7.08
CA MET A 120 2.40 8.62 5.63
C MET A 120 1.17 9.48 5.27
N MET A 121 0.04 9.27 5.94
CA MET A 121 -1.15 10.07 5.72
C MET A 121 -0.96 11.53 6.16
N ALA A 122 -0.21 11.79 7.24
CA ALA A 122 0.13 13.14 7.69
C ALA A 122 1.02 13.87 6.68
N ASP A 123 2.02 13.20 6.11
CA ASP A 123 2.92 13.77 5.10
C ASP A 123 2.15 14.16 3.82
N VAL A 124 1.24 13.29 3.37
CA VAL A 124 0.39 13.54 2.21
C VAL A 124 -0.57 14.72 2.45
N LEU A 125 -1.09 14.85 3.67
CA LEU A 125 -1.96 15.96 4.05
C LEU A 125 -1.19 17.28 4.11
N ASP A 126 0.01 17.30 4.66
CA ASP A 126 0.88 18.48 4.65
C ASP A 126 1.24 18.89 3.22
N ASP A 127 1.54 17.92 2.36
CA ASP A 127 1.83 18.18 0.95
C ASP A 127 0.63 18.78 0.20
N ASN A 128 -0.58 18.28 0.44
CA ASN A 128 -1.81 18.87 -0.08
C ASN A 128 -2.02 20.31 0.43
N ASN A 129 -1.75 20.58 1.70
CA ASN A 129 -1.84 21.93 2.24
C ASN A 129 -0.84 22.88 1.57
N ARG A 130 0.38 22.41 1.26
CA ARG A 130 1.36 23.20 0.50
C ARG A 130 0.88 23.46 -0.93
N LEU A 131 0.26 22.47 -1.59
CA LEU A 131 -0.32 22.62 -2.93
C LEU A 131 -1.43 23.68 -2.95
N VAL A 132 -2.33 23.66 -1.96
CA VAL A 132 -3.38 24.68 -1.81
C VAL A 132 -2.78 26.07 -1.62
N LYS A 133 -1.82 26.24 -0.70
CA LYS A 133 -1.15 27.54 -0.48
C LYS A 133 -0.47 28.05 -1.75
N ARG A 134 0.22 27.19 -2.51
CA ARG A 134 0.84 27.58 -3.80
C ARG A 134 -0.19 28.08 -4.81
N LYS A 135 -1.37 27.47 -4.86
CA LYS A 135 -2.47 27.91 -5.74
C LYS A 135 -3.02 29.26 -5.30
N GLU A 136 -3.19 29.48 -4.00
CA GLU A 136 -3.62 30.77 -3.44
C GLU A 136 -2.61 31.88 -3.77
N ASP A 137 -1.31 31.65 -3.52
CA ASP A 137 -0.24 32.60 -3.85
C ASP A 137 -0.21 32.94 -5.34
N ARG A 138 -0.43 31.94 -6.21
CA ARG A 138 -0.51 32.13 -7.66
C ARG A 138 -1.72 32.97 -8.07
N ALA A 139 -2.90 32.66 -7.53
CA ALA A 139 -4.12 33.41 -7.81
C ALA A 139 -3.97 34.88 -7.40
N LEU A 140 -3.30 35.17 -6.28
CA LEU A 140 -2.99 36.54 -5.84
C LEU A 140 -2.02 37.26 -6.79
N ASN A 141 -0.98 36.57 -7.27
CA ASN A 141 -0.03 37.12 -8.23
C ASN A 141 -0.65 37.40 -9.61
N GLU A 142 -1.62 36.58 -10.02
CA GLU A 142 -2.41 36.81 -11.24
C GLU A 142 -3.36 38.00 -11.06
N ALA A 143 -4.08 38.07 -9.94
CA ALA A 143 -5.01 39.16 -9.65
C ALA A 143 -4.33 40.53 -9.56
N THR A 144 -3.07 40.58 -9.11
CA THR A 144 -2.27 41.81 -9.01
C THR A 144 -1.58 42.21 -10.33
N GLY A 145 -1.75 41.44 -11.41
CA GLY A 145 -1.15 41.74 -12.72
C GLY A 145 0.36 41.53 -12.80
N SER A 146 0.99 41.05 -11.72
CA SER A 146 2.44 40.76 -11.62
C SER A 146 2.89 39.72 -12.65
N TYR A 147 1.97 38.86 -13.08
CA TYR A 147 2.23 37.73 -13.96
C TYR A 147 2.76 38.11 -15.36
N TYR A 148 2.30 39.22 -15.92
CA TYR A 148 2.68 39.67 -17.27
C TYR A 148 3.97 40.51 -17.29
N GLY A 149 4.40 41.04 -16.14
CA GLY A 149 5.50 42.00 -16.05
C GLY A 149 5.17 43.34 -16.74
N THR A 150 5.82 44.40 -16.29
CA THR A 150 5.57 45.77 -16.78
C THR A 150 6.19 46.03 -18.17
N ASP A 151 7.06 45.13 -18.65
CA ASP A 151 8.02 45.42 -19.71
C ASP A 151 7.54 45.14 -21.15
N GLY A 152 6.28 44.75 -21.36
CA GLY A 152 5.71 44.56 -22.71
C GLY A 152 6.28 43.38 -23.52
N ASP A 153 7.14 42.54 -22.94
CA ASP A 153 7.72 41.37 -23.61
C ASP A 153 6.72 40.20 -23.68
N TYR A 154 6.00 40.13 -24.80
CA TYR A 154 5.01 39.10 -25.10
C TYR A 154 5.58 37.67 -25.00
N GLU A 155 6.79 37.44 -25.49
CA GLU A 155 7.42 36.11 -25.49
C GLU A 155 7.73 35.64 -24.07
N ARG A 156 8.14 36.56 -23.20
CA ARG A 156 8.36 36.26 -21.78
C ARG A 156 7.04 36.03 -21.02
N ALA A 157 5.98 36.73 -21.39
CA ALA A 157 4.64 36.49 -20.83
C ALA A 157 4.08 35.12 -21.26
N MET A 158 4.20 34.77 -22.54
CA MET A 158 3.73 33.49 -23.07
C MET A 158 4.50 32.30 -22.48
N ARG A 159 5.82 32.42 -22.30
CA ARG A 159 6.64 31.38 -21.63
C ARG A 159 6.21 31.15 -20.19
N ARG A 160 5.96 32.22 -19.42
CA ARG A 160 5.45 32.13 -18.04
C ARG A 160 4.10 31.41 -18.02
N ARG A 161 3.13 31.86 -18.84
CA ARG A 161 1.81 31.23 -18.92
C ARG A 161 1.89 29.74 -19.21
N ASN A 162 2.72 29.34 -20.16
CA ASN A 162 2.91 27.94 -20.51
C ASN A 162 3.54 27.12 -19.36
N SER A 163 4.48 27.71 -18.61
CA SER A 163 5.06 27.03 -17.45
C SER A 163 4.04 26.86 -16.31
N ALA A 164 3.21 27.88 -16.02
CA ALA A 164 2.15 27.74 -15.02
C ALA A 164 1.13 26.65 -15.40
N ILE A 165 0.70 26.59 -16.66
CA ILE A 165 -0.22 25.53 -17.12
C ILE A 165 0.42 24.13 -16.93
N ALA A 166 1.71 23.99 -17.21
CA ALA A 166 2.42 22.72 -17.00
C ALA A 166 2.52 22.35 -15.51
N GLU A 167 2.80 23.35 -14.65
CA GLU A 167 2.84 23.20 -13.21
C GLU A 167 1.46 22.82 -12.64
N ASP A 168 0.37 23.47 -13.07
CA ASP A 168 -1.00 23.17 -12.63
C ASP A 168 -1.38 21.72 -12.94
N ARG A 169 -0.98 21.23 -14.13
CA ARG A 169 -1.19 19.82 -14.52
C ARG A 169 -0.37 18.86 -13.66
N SER A 170 0.81 19.28 -13.19
CA SER A 170 1.64 18.49 -12.29
C SER A 170 1.02 18.45 -10.89
N ASP A 171 0.63 19.62 -10.36
CA ASP A 171 0.00 19.78 -9.06
C ASP A 171 -1.33 19.01 -8.99
N PHE A 172 -2.17 19.09 -10.04
CA PHE A 172 -3.42 18.32 -10.12
C PHE A 172 -3.18 16.80 -10.07
N ARG A 173 -2.16 16.29 -10.75
CA ARG A 173 -1.81 14.86 -10.71
C ARG A 173 -1.33 14.46 -9.32
N ARG A 174 -0.56 15.32 -8.67
CA ARG A 174 -0.07 15.12 -7.31
C ARG A 174 -1.21 15.10 -6.29
N GLU A 175 -2.10 16.09 -6.32
CA GLU A 175 -3.30 16.12 -5.48
C GLU A 175 -4.17 14.88 -5.67
N ARG A 176 -4.36 14.44 -6.92
CA ARG A 176 -5.13 13.22 -7.19
C ARG A 176 -4.46 11.98 -6.60
N LYS A 177 -3.14 11.83 -6.78
CA LYS A 177 -2.37 10.71 -6.20
C LYS A 177 -2.48 10.71 -4.67
N ASN A 178 -2.28 11.88 -4.07
CA ASN A 178 -2.40 12.10 -2.63
C ASN A 178 -3.79 11.73 -2.11
N GLY A 179 -4.85 12.20 -2.78
CA GLY A 179 -6.24 11.87 -2.42
C GLY A 179 -6.55 10.37 -2.50
N MET A 180 -6.07 9.68 -3.53
CA MET A 180 -6.24 8.22 -3.66
C MET A 180 -5.51 7.46 -2.54
N MET A 181 -4.28 7.88 -2.20
CA MET A 181 -3.50 7.29 -1.12
C MET A 181 -4.18 7.46 0.23
N MET A 182 -4.62 8.68 0.56
CA MET A 182 -5.37 8.96 1.80
C MET A 182 -6.64 8.11 1.88
N ALA A 183 -7.42 8.04 0.80
CA ALA A 183 -8.65 7.26 0.78
C ALA A 183 -8.38 5.76 1.02
N ARG A 184 -7.30 5.21 0.44
CA ARG A 184 -6.93 3.80 0.63
C ARG A 184 -6.52 3.52 2.08
N ILE A 185 -5.71 4.38 2.70
CA ILE A 185 -5.29 4.23 4.09
C ILE A 185 -6.52 4.31 5.02
N GLN A 186 -7.38 5.32 4.83
CA GLN A 186 -8.61 5.48 5.62
C GLN A 186 -9.56 4.28 5.50
N GLN A 187 -9.80 3.79 4.28
CA GLN A 187 -10.63 2.60 4.05
C GLN A 187 -10.09 1.37 4.77
N THR A 188 -8.78 1.16 4.67
CA THR A 188 -8.10 0.05 5.35
C THR A 188 -8.21 0.19 6.87
N PHE A 189 -7.95 1.37 7.41
CA PHE A 189 -8.08 1.65 8.84
C PHE A 189 -9.51 1.43 9.36
N MET A 190 -10.54 1.86 8.63
CA MET A 190 -11.94 1.62 9.00
C MET A 190 -12.24 0.12 9.06
N LYS A 191 -11.79 -0.65 8.08
CA LYS A 191 -12.02 -2.10 8.04
C LYS A 191 -11.27 -2.82 9.16
N VAL A 192 -10.01 -2.49 9.36
CA VAL A 192 -9.16 -3.04 10.43
C VAL A 192 -9.78 -2.73 11.79
N ARG A 193 -10.25 -1.49 12.01
CA ARG A 193 -10.91 -1.11 13.26
C ARG A 193 -12.18 -1.91 13.53
N ASN A 194 -13.06 -2.06 12.54
CA ASN A 194 -14.27 -2.86 12.67
C ASN A 194 -13.94 -4.34 12.96
N ALA A 195 -12.95 -4.89 12.28
CA ALA A 195 -12.48 -6.26 12.50
C ALA A 195 -11.88 -6.44 13.90
N MET A 196 -11.03 -5.50 14.36
CA MET A 196 -10.46 -5.51 15.71
C MET A 196 -11.55 -5.53 16.78
N GLN A 197 -12.57 -4.69 16.64
CA GLN A 197 -13.71 -4.66 17.57
C GLN A 197 -14.44 -6.00 17.62
N SER A 198 -14.62 -6.67 16.46
CA SER A 198 -15.29 -7.97 16.40
C SER A 198 -14.53 -9.09 17.13
N ILE A 199 -13.20 -8.98 17.20
CA ILE A 199 -12.33 -9.95 17.89
C ILE A 199 -11.94 -9.48 19.30
N GLY A 200 -12.61 -8.46 19.84
CA GLY A 200 -12.39 -7.96 21.20
C GLY A 200 -11.12 -7.13 21.41
N LEU A 201 -10.46 -6.69 20.33
CA LEU A 201 -9.38 -5.72 20.41
C LEU A 201 -9.96 -4.30 20.33
N ARG A 202 -9.73 -3.51 21.38
CA ARG A 202 -10.18 -2.11 21.45
C ARG A 202 -9.01 -1.24 21.86
N TYR A 203 -8.52 -0.44 20.91
CA TYR A 203 -7.39 0.43 21.11
C TYR A 203 -7.84 1.88 21.01
N GLU A 204 -7.88 2.59 22.14
CA GLU A 204 -8.31 4.00 22.23
C GLU A 204 -7.39 4.95 21.44
N TRP A 205 -6.14 4.55 21.23
CA TRP A 205 -5.17 5.29 20.43
C TRP A 205 -5.38 5.12 18.92
N PHE A 206 -6.10 4.09 18.46
CA PHE A 206 -6.35 3.85 17.04
C PHE A 206 -7.43 4.82 16.54
N LYS A 207 -7.00 5.97 16.04
CA LYS A 207 -7.86 7.06 15.55
C LYS A 207 -7.68 7.22 14.05
N ILE A 208 -8.71 7.64 13.33
CA ILE A 208 -8.62 7.79 11.87
C ILE A 208 -8.61 9.27 11.54
N ARG A 209 -7.58 9.76 10.86
CA ARG A 209 -7.56 11.16 10.40
C ARG A 209 -8.69 11.40 9.40
N ASN A 210 -9.38 12.53 9.53
CA ASN A 210 -10.28 13.09 8.53
C ASN A 210 -9.55 14.23 7.77
N GLY A 211 -10.14 14.69 6.66
CA GLY A 211 -9.53 15.75 5.83
C GLY A 211 -9.24 17.08 6.57
N ASN A 212 -9.78 17.27 7.79
CA ASN A 212 -9.59 18.46 8.62
C ASN A 212 -8.86 18.18 9.96
N GLY A 213 -8.29 16.97 10.19
CA GLY A 213 -7.70 16.60 11.49
C GLY A 213 -7.93 15.13 11.89
N ASN A 214 -8.12 14.82 13.18
CA ASN A 214 -8.49 13.48 13.66
C ASN A 214 -10.01 13.38 13.80
N GLY A 215 -10.66 12.44 13.10
CA GLY A 215 -12.09 12.19 13.19
C GLY A 215 -12.38 10.94 14.01
N SER A 216 -13.43 10.96 14.84
CA SER A 216 -14.02 9.74 15.39
C SER A 216 -15.08 9.23 14.42
N PHE A 217 -14.76 8.17 13.68
CA PHE A 217 -15.80 7.31 13.08
C PHE A 217 -16.13 6.14 14.00
#